data_AF-A0ABD2MWW6-F1
#
_entry.id   AF-A0ABD2MWW6-F1
#
_cell.length_a   1.000
_cell.length_b   1.000
_cell.length_c   1.000
_cell.angle_alpha   90.00
_cell.angle_beta   90.00
_cell.angle_gamma   90.00
#
_symmetry.space_group_name_H-M   'P 1'
#
loop_
_entity.id
_entity.type
_entity.pdbx_description
1 polymer ?
#
loop_
_entity_poly.entity_id
_entity_poly.type
_entity_poly.pdbx_seq_one_letter_code
_entity_poly.pdbx_strand_id
1 'polypeptide(L)'
;MMRAEDLENYRRFTIQYKQDIKKAKKVANDNAINTARNPTKCRWNIMNQERGKKKETEENYLLPQAFGNFFAKVADKLIDEIPKTKDDSI
;
A
#
# COMPACT_ATOMS: atom_id res chain seq x y z
N MET A 1 -14.80 -21.36 -9.63
CA MET A 1 -14.73 -21.70 -8.19
C MET A 1 -13.25 -21.62 -7.81
N MET A 2 -12.87 -20.75 -6.86
CA MET A 2 -11.46 -20.56 -6.46
C MET A 2 -10.98 -21.78 -5.65
N ARG A 3 -9.73 -22.23 -5.86
CA ARG A 3 -9.21 -23.41 -5.14
C ARG A 3 -9.04 -23.08 -3.66
N ALA A 4 -9.19 -24.09 -2.79
CA ALA A 4 -9.09 -23.91 -1.34
C ALA A 4 -7.73 -23.32 -0.91
N GLU A 5 -6.66 -23.68 -1.60
CA GLU A 5 -5.30 -23.17 -1.35
C GLU A 5 -5.17 -21.66 -1.65
N ASP A 6 -5.80 -21.17 -2.72
CA ASP A 6 -5.76 -19.75 -3.09
C ASP A 6 -6.48 -18.89 -2.05
N LEU A 7 -7.60 -19.37 -1.52
CA LEU A 7 -8.37 -18.69 -0.48
C LEU A 7 -7.57 -18.59 0.83
N GLU A 8 -6.85 -19.66 1.18
CA GLU A 8 -6.01 -19.69 2.38
C GLU A 8 -4.82 -18.74 2.25
N ASN A 9 -4.15 -18.73 1.10
CA ASN A 9 -3.08 -17.77 0.80
C ASN A 9 -3.58 -16.33 0.85
N TYR A 10 -4.73 -16.04 0.24
CA TYR A 10 -5.34 -14.71 0.28
C TYR A 10 -5.60 -14.23 1.72
N ARG A 11 -6.14 -15.09 2.58
CA ARG A 11 -6.37 -14.78 4.00
C ARG A 11 -5.05 -14.48 4.72
N ARG A 12 -4.03 -15.32 4.53
CA ARG A 12 -2.70 -15.12 5.14
C ARG A 12 -2.09 -13.79 4.74
N PHE A 13 -2.07 -13.46 3.45
CA PHE A 13 -1.53 -12.18 2.99
C PHE A 13 -2.34 -10.99 3.49
N THR A 14 -3.67 -11.10 3.55
CA THR A 14 -4.52 -10.04 4.09
C THR A 14 -4.23 -9.78 5.57
N ILE A 15 -4.02 -10.84 6.36
CA ILE A 15 -3.65 -10.74 7.78
C ILE A 15 -2.28 -10.08 7.90
N GLN A 16 -1.30 -10.57 7.14
CA GLN A 16 0.07 -10.05 7.15
C GLN A 16 0.11 -8.56 6.81
N TYR A 17 -0.57 -8.17 5.73
CA TYR A 17 -0.69 -6.78 5.30
C TYR A 17 -1.27 -5.87 6.40
N LYS A 18 -2.36 -6.30 7.05
CA LYS A 18 -2.96 -5.54 8.16
C LYS A 18 -2.01 -5.41 9.35
N GLN A 19 -1.25 -6.46 9.65
CA GLN A 19 -0.25 -6.43 10.72
C GLN A 19 0.90 -5.47 10.39
N ASP A 20 1.37 -5.47 9.15
CA ASP A 20 2.48 -4.61 8.72
C ASP A 20 2.08 -3.15 8.68
N ILE A 21 0.86 -2.82 8.23
CA ILE A 21 0.31 -1.47 8.35
C ILE A 21 0.24 -1.04 9.82
N LYS A 22 -0.22 -1.92 10.71
CA LYS A 22 -0.30 -1.60 12.14
C LYS A 22 1.08 -1.30 12.72
N LYS A 23 2.09 -2.08 12.36
CA LYS A 23 3.49 -1.85 12.77
C LYS A 23 4.02 -0.52 12.22
N ALA A 24 3.82 -0.26 10.93
CA ALA A 24 4.27 0.97 10.29
C ALA A 24 3.64 2.22 10.94
N LYS A 25 2.32 2.19 11.21
CA LYS A 25 1.63 3.27 11.93
C LYS A 25 2.19 3.50 13.32
N LYS A 26 2.47 2.43 14.06
CA LYS A 26 3.09 2.53 15.39
C LYS A 26 4.46 3.21 15.31
N VAL A 27 5.33 2.75 14.42
CA VAL A 27 6.68 3.31 14.25
C VAL A 27 6.62 4.79 13.84
N ALA A 28 5.72 5.14 12.91
CA ALA A 28 5.54 6.53 12.49
C ALA A 28 5.09 7.43 13.65
N ASN A 29 4.13 6.97 14.46
CA ASN A 29 3.66 7.71 15.63
C ASN A 29 4.75 7.83 16.69
N ASP A 30 5.47 6.75 17.00
CA ASP A 30 6.57 6.75 17.96
C ASP A 30 7.66 7.73 17.54
N ASN A 31 8.05 7.73 16.26
CA ASN A 31 9.01 8.67 15.70
C ASN A 31 8.52 10.13 15.79
N ALA A 32 7.26 10.39 15.44
CA ALA A 32 6.67 11.73 15.54
C ALA A 32 6.67 12.25 16.98
N ILE A 33 6.33 11.38 17.94
CA ILE A 33 6.32 11.71 19.38
C ILE A 33 7.73 12.01 19.88
N ASN A 34 8.71 11.17 19.52
CA ASN A 34 10.08 11.26 20.02
C ASN A 34 10.84 12.46 19.44
N THR A 35 10.50 12.87 18.21
CA THR A 35 11.12 14.03 17.53
C THR A 35 10.38 15.35 17.78
N ALA A 36 9.18 15.31 18.36
CA ALA A 36 8.41 16.50 18.65
C ALA A 36 9.04 17.33 19.76
N ARG A 37 9.06 18.66 19.57
CA ARG A 37 9.46 19.63 20.61
C ARG A 37 8.66 19.50 21.91
N ASN A 38 7.40 19.04 21.81
CA ASN A 38 6.55 18.72 22.96
C ASN A 38 5.88 17.35 22.75
N PRO A 39 6.47 16.27 23.28
CA PRO A 39 5.97 14.90 23.10
C PRO A 39 4.57 14.69 23.68
N THR A 40 4.26 15.31 24.83
CA THR A 40 2.96 15.17 25.50
C THR A 40 1.83 15.75 24.67
N LYS A 41 2.02 16.95 24.12
CA LYS A 41 1.03 17.58 23.23
C LYS A 41 0.89 16.80 21.92
N CYS A 42 1.99 16.28 21.36
CA CYS A 42 1.96 15.44 20.17
C CYS A 42 1.11 14.17 20.39
N ARG A 43 1.34 13.45 21.49
CA ARG A 43 0.54 12.28 21.89
C ARG A 43 -0.95 12.60 21.99
N TRP A 44 -1.29 13.70 22.67
CA TRP A 44 -2.67 14.13 22.83
C TRP A 44 -3.33 14.43 21.48
N ASN A 45 -2.61 15.09 20.57
CA ASN A 45 -3.10 15.38 19.23
C ASN A 45 -3.33 14.12 18.41
N ILE A 46 -2.39 13.16 18.43
CA ILE A 46 -2.55 11.87 17.73
C ILE A 46 -3.78 11.13 18.27
N MET A 47 -3.95 11.10 19.59
CA MET A 47 -5.13 10.46 20.20
C MET A 47 -6.44 11.15 19.78
N ASN A 48 -6.46 12.49 19.77
CA ASN A 48 -7.62 13.26 19.37
C ASN A 48 -7.95 13.14 17.89
N GLN A 49 -6.94 13.00 17.03
CA GLN A 49 -7.16 12.73 15.61
C GLN A 49 -7.91 11.42 15.39
N GLU A 50 -7.64 10.39 16.20
CA GLU A 50 -8.32 9.10 16.05
C GLU A 50 -9.65 9.03 16.84
N ARG A 51 -9.87 9.96 17.77
CA ARG A 51 -11.07 10.00 18.59
C ARG A 51 -12.28 10.48 17.78
N GLY A 52 -13.29 9.62 17.64
CA GLY A 52 -14.56 9.99 17.01
C GLY A 52 -14.58 9.87 15.47
N LYS A 53 -13.47 9.48 14.84
CA LYS A 53 -13.48 9.08 13.43
C LYS A 53 -14.30 7.79 13.31
N LYS A 54 -15.49 7.88 12.71
CA LYS A 54 -16.15 6.70 12.12
C LYS A 54 -15.25 6.21 10.99
N LYS A 55 -15.25 4.90 10.69
CA LYS A 55 -14.62 4.43 9.44
C LYS A 55 -15.26 5.22 8.31
N GLU A 56 -14.55 6.17 7.73
CA GLU A 56 -14.89 6.66 6.41
C GLU A 56 -14.79 5.42 5.55
N THR A 57 -15.93 4.96 5.03
CA THR A 57 -15.94 4.13 3.84
C THR A 57 -15.34 5.01 2.77
N GLU A 58 -14.02 5.02 2.67
CA GLU A 58 -13.36 5.39 1.43
C GLU A 58 -13.94 4.43 0.41
N GLU A 59 -14.88 4.93 -0.38
CA GLU A 59 -15.26 4.32 -1.64
C GLU A 59 -13.95 4.25 -2.43
N ASN A 60 -13.29 3.09 -2.35
CA ASN A 60 -12.08 2.82 -3.12
C ASN A 60 -12.49 2.76 -4.60
N TYR A 61 -12.68 3.93 -5.20
CA TYR A 61 -12.84 4.12 -6.64
C TYR A 61 -11.48 3.95 -7.30
N LEU A 62 -10.91 2.74 -7.21
CA LEU A 62 -10.03 2.29 -8.28
C LEU A 62 -10.96 2.03 -9.46
N LEU A 63 -11.18 3.08 -10.26
CA LEU A 63 -11.87 2.96 -11.53
C LEU A 63 -11.18 1.85 -12.33
N PRO A 64 -11.91 0.94 -13.00
CA PRO A 64 -11.31 -0.12 -13.80
C PRO A 64 -10.23 0.38 -14.78
N GLN A 65 -10.38 1.62 -15.26
CA GLN A 65 -9.37 2.30 -16.07
C GLN A 65 -8.07 2.59 -15.33
N ALA A 66 -8.10 2.95 -14.04
CA ALA A 66 -6.89 3.17 -13.25
C ALA A 66 -6.08 1.87 -13.10
N PHE A 67 -6.77 0.74 -12.94
CA PHE A 67 -6.14 -0.58 -12.92
C PHE A 67 -5.55 -0.96 -14.28
N GLY A 68 -6.31 -0.77 -15.37
CA GLY A 68 -5.82 -1.00 -16.73
C GLY A 68 -4.59 -0.15 -17.07
N ASN A 69 -4.61 1.13 -16.71
CA ASN A 69 -3.50 2.05 -16.93
C ASN A 69 -2.24 1.66 -16.15
N PHE A 70 -2.40 1.10 -14.94
CA PHE A 70 -1.27 0.58 -14.18
C PHE A 70 -0.62 -0.60 -14.89
N PHE A 71 -1.42 -1.57 -15.36
CA PHE A 71 -0.89 -2.74 -16.07
C PHE A 71 -0.24 -2.39 -17.40
N ALA A 72 -0.85 -1.49 -18.18
CA ALA A 72 -0.27 -1.00 -19.43
C ALA A 72 1.11 -0.36 -19.20
N LYS A 73 1.24 0.50 -18.18
CA LYS A 73 2.52 1.13 -17.83
C LYS A 73 3.59 0.14 -17.38
N VAL A 74 3.20 -0.95 -16.71
CA VAL A 74 4.14 -2.00 -16.33
C VAL A 74 4.59 -2.80 -17.55
N ALA A 75 3.67 -3.12 -18.46
CA ALA A 75 3.99 -3.79 -19.71
C ALA A 75 4.94 -2.96 -20.60
N ASP A 76 4.68 -1.65 -20.74
CA ASP A 76 5.55 -0.75 -21.51
C ASP A 76 6.98 -0.73 -20.94
N LYS A 77 7.12 -0.66 -19.62
CA LYS A 77 8.44 -0.70 -18.96
C LYS A 77 9.17 -2.03 -19.19
N LEU A 78 8.45 -3.14 -19.13
CA LEU A 78 9.04 -4.46 -19.40
C LEU A 78 9.51 -4.57 -20.85
N ILE A 79 8.78 -3.99 -21.81
CA ILE A 79 9.20 -3.95 -23.22
C ILE A 79 10.46 -3.11 -23.40
N ASP A 80 10.54 -1.95 -22.73
CA ASP A 80 11.72 -1.09 -22.80
C ASP A 80 12.97 -1.72 -22.15
N GLU A 81 12.78 -2.61 -21.18
CA GLU A 81 13.86 -3.37 -20.52
C GLU A 81 14.34 -4.58 -21.34
N ILE A 82 13.58 -5.02 -22.35
CA ILE A 82 14.06 -6.07 -23.26
C ILE A 82 15.18 -5.45 -24.11
N PRO A 83 16.41 -5.99 -24.06
CA PRO A 83 17.49 -5.51 -24.91
C PRO A 83 17.05 -5.66 -26.36
N LYS A 84 16.90 -4.53 -27.06
CA LYS A 84 16.66 -4.54 -28.50
C LYS A 84 17.93 -5.12 -29.14
N THR A 85 17.91 -6.42 -29.43
CA THR A 85 18.89 -7.06 -30.29
C THR A 85 18.87 -6.27 -31.59
N LYS A 86 19.92 -5.47 -31.82
CA LYS A 86 20.20 -4.95 -33.15
C LYS A 86 20.32 -6.17 -34.04
N ASP A 87 19.33 -6.34 -34.91
CA ASP A 87 19.42 -7.28 -36.01
C ASP A 87 20.49 -6.69 -36.95
N ASP A 88 21.73 -7.13 -36.77
CA ASP A 88 22.79 -6.97 -37.74
C ASP A 88 22.53 -7.98 -38.85
N SER A 89 21.76 -7.62 -39.88
CA SER A 89 21.68 -8.27 -41.20
C SER A 89 20.65 -7.52 -42.08
N ILE A 90 20.92 -6.97 -43.26
CA ILE A 90 22.00 -7.03 -44.28
C ILE A 90 22.09 -5.64 -44.92
#